data_AF-A0A0Q6L797-F1
#
_entry.id   AF-A0A0Q6L797-F1
#
_cell.length_a   1.000
_cell.length_b   1.000
_cell.length_c   1.000
_cell.angle_alpha   90.00
_cell.angle_beta   90.00
_cell.angle_gamma   90.00
#
_symmetry.space_group_name_H-M   'P 1'
#
loop_
_entity.id
_entity.type
_entity.pdbx_description
1 polymer ?
#
loop_
_entity_poly.entity_id
_entity_poly.type
_entity_poly.pdbx_seq_one_letter_code
_entity_poly.pdbx_strand_id
1 'polypeptide(L)'
;MSSTAKRSSVPLIAVSVVVVLLVAVIGGELFVRQQIKSCLAGQLESELGSQVEVGLGLKPVLLSLVDKKVSSVTVDSDDARFGPAEGMVVHAEARDLNLTQSADSGGTIGSSSADIAWSTDGITRTLQSQGIGAIVSGVTSDASAGTLQFAVGALANLTVKPQVADGRVDFQTVDASILGLGIPTDLVDSVVGVLTDSLQAYPLDMTPTSLTVTDSGIELTLEGGQYTIPATQQNQNQQTPEGCSLVA
;
A
#
# COMPACT_ATOMS: atom_id res chain seq x y z
N MET A 1 36.13 61.76 -24.33
CA MET A 1 36.09 60.77 -25.42
C MET A 1 35.53 59.49 -24.86
N SER A 2 34.28 59.18 -25.22
CA SER A 2 33.49 58.07 -24.68
C SER A 2 33.97 56.76 -25.30
N SER A 3 34.47 55.84 -24.47
CA SER A 3 34.85 54.50 -24.91
C SER A 3 33.62 53.60 -24.91
N THR A 4 33.12 53.27 -26.10
CA THR A 4 32.01 52.35 -26.31
C THR A 4 32.49 50.92 -26.03
N ALA A 5 32.23 50.40 -24.83
CA ALA A 5 32.47 49.00 -24.51
C ALA A 5 31.54 48.11 -25.36
N LYS A 6 32.13 47.35 -26.28
CA LYS A 6 31.43 46.36 -27.12
C LYS A 6 30.86 45.26 -26.22
N ARG A 7 29.58 45.38 -25.83
CA ARG A 7 28.87 44.34 -25.06
C ARG A 7 28.85 43.06 -25.89
N SER A 8 29.69 42.09 -25.54
CA SER A 8 29.69 40.77 -26.18
C SER A 8 28.36 40.08 -25.88
N SER A 9 27.62 39.69 -26.92
CA SER A 9 26.37 38.91 -26.83
C SER A 9 26.62 37.42 -26.50
N VAL A 10 27.88 36.97 -26.53
CA VAL A 10 28.31 35.60 -26.20
C VAL A 10 27.87 35.12 -24.80
N PRO A 11 28.09 35.86 -23.70
CA PRO A 11 27.57 35.46 -22.38
C PRO A 11 26.04 35.36 -22.34
N LEU A 12 25.33 36.22 -23.06
CA LEU A 12 23.86 36.20 -23.11
C LEU A 12 23.35 34.95 -23.84
N ILE A 13 23.99 34.58 -24.96
CA ILE A 13 23.66 33.36 -25.70
C ILE A 13 23.99 32.11 -24.87
N ALA A 14 25.15 32.07 -24.22
CA ALA A 14 25.55 30.94 -23.37
C ALA A 14 24.56 30.72 -22.21
N VAL A 15 24.17 31.79 -21.51
CA VAL A 15 23.17 31.73 -20.44
C VAL A 15 21.81 31.27 -21.00
N SER A 16 21.39 31.79 -22.15
CA SER A 16 20.14 31.37 -22.79
C SER A 16 20.14 29.88 -23.13
N VAL A 17 21.23 29.34 -23.67
CA VAL A 17 21.35 27.90 -23.98
C VAL A 17 21.27 27.07 -22.70
N VAL A 18 21.96 27.47 -21.64
CA VAL A 18 21.90 26.76 -20.34
C VAL A 18 20.47 26.76 -19.79
N VAL A 19 19.76 27.89 -19.84
CA VAL A 19 18.36 27.97 -19.38
C VAL A 19 17.44 27.05 -20.21
N VAL A 20 17.60 27.04 -21.53
CA VAL A 20 16.80 26.14 -22.41
C VAL A 20 17.07 24.68 -22.08
N LEU A 21 18.34 24.30 -21.85
CA LEU A 21 18.69 22.93 -21.44
C LEU A 21 18.08 22.57 -20.09
N LEU A 22 18.11 23.48 -19.12
CA LEU A 22 17.48 23.24 -17.81
C LEU A 22 15.96 23.04 -17.94
N VAL A 23 15.27 23.86 -18.74
CA VAL A 23 13.83 23.71 -18.99
C VAL A 23 13.54 22.37 -19.68
N ALA A 24 14.35 21.96 -20.65
CA ALA A 24 14.20 20.67 -21.32
C ALA A 24 14.39 19.49 -20.36
N VAL A 25 15.37 19.56 -19.46
CA VAL A 25 15.60 18.53 -18.43
C VAL A 25 14.44 18.45 -17.46
N ILE A 26 13.93 19.59 -16.98
CA ILE A 26 12.76 19.62 -16.08
C ILE A 26 11.52 19.04 -16.77
N GLY A 27 11.26 19.43 -18.02
CA GLY A 27 10.14 18.89 -18.80
C GLY A 27 10.27 17.39 -19.03
N GLY A 28 11.47 16.91 -19.38
CA GLY A 28 11.76 15.48 -19.54
C GLY A 28 11.57 14.68 -18.25
N GLU A 29 12.06 15.19 -17.12
CA GLU A 29 11.89 14.57 -15.81
C GLU A 29 10.42 14.40 -15.43
N LEU A 30 9.59 15.45 -15.62
CA LEU A 30 8.16 15.38 -15.31
C LEU A 30 7.42 14.40 -16.21
N PHE A 31 7.76 14.38 -17.51
CA PHE A 31 7.17 13.45 -18.47
C PHE A 31 7.48 11.99 -18.12
N VAL A 32 8.76 11.67 -17.88
CA VAL A 32 9.18 10.31 -17.52
C VAL A 32 8.60 9.90 -16.17
N ARG A 33 8.61 10.80 -15.17
CA ARG A 33 7.99 10.56 -13.86
C ARG A 33 6.52 10.18 -13.98
N GLN A 34 5.74 10.93 -14.78
CA GLN A 34 4.32 10.64 -14.96
C GLN A 34 4.10 9.29 -15.64
N GLN A 35 4.89 8.98 -16.67
CA GLN A 35 4.78 7.72 -17.40
C GLN A 35 5.04 6.51 -16.50
N ILE A 36 6.07 6.57 -15.65
CA ILE A 36 6.40 5.50 -14.70
C ILE A 36 5.30 5.34 -13.66
N LYS A 37 4.82 6.45 -13.07
CA LYS A 37 3.72 6.42 -12.09
C LYS A 37 2.48 5.76 -12.66
N SER A 38 2.04 6.17 -13.85
CA SER A 38 0.86 5.60 -14.52
C SER A 38 1.04 4.13 -14.87
N CYS A 39 2.25 3.71 -15.26
CA CYS A 39 2.48 2.29 -15.52
C CYS A 39 2.42 1.44 -14.24
N LEU A 40 3.07 1.89 -13.17
CA LEU A 40 3.06 1.17 -11.88
C LEU A 40 1.66 1.13 -11.27
N ALA A 41 0.94 2.26 -11.32
CA ALA A 41 -0.46 2.32 -10.92
C ALA A 41 -1.28 1.25 -11.65
N GLY A 42 -1.29 1.22 -12.99
CA GLY A 42 -2.10 0.24 -13.74
C GLY A 42 -1.75 -1.24 -13.45
N GLN A 43 -0.49 -1.54 -13.13
CA GLN A 43 -0.11 -2.90 -12.71
C GLN A 43 -0.67 -3.23 -11.32
N LEU A 44 -0.51 -2.32 -10.35
CA LEU A 44 -1.00 -2.51 -8.99
C LEU A 44 -2.53 -2.51 -8.93
N GLU A 45 -3.21 -1.70 -9.73
CA GLU A 45 -4.68 -1.69 -9.84
C GLU A 45 -5.21 -3.06 -10.26
N SER A 46 -4.50 -3.75 -11.16
CA SER A 46 -4.88 -5.10 -11.61
C SER A 46 -4.69 -6.15 -10.52
N GLU A 47 -3.70 -5.98 -9.65
CA GLU A 47 -3.40 -6.91 -8.55
C GLU A 47 -4.27 -6.67 -7.31
N LEU A 48 -4.49 -5.39 -6.95
CA LEU A 48 -5.25 -4.97 -5.77
C LEU A 48 -6.76 -4.84 -6.05
N GLY A 49 -7.16 -4.84 -7.33
CA GLY A 49 -8.56 -4.73 -7.75
C GLY A 49 -9.20 -3.38 -7.44
N SER A 50 -8.40 -2.34 -7.22
CA SER A 50 -8.80 -0.99 -6.81
C SER A 50 -8.07 0.07 -7.64
N GLN A 51 -8.45 1.35 -7.50
CA GLN A 51 -7.65 2.44 -8.04
C GLN A 51 -6.43 2.67 -7.14
N VAL A 52 -5.27 2.90 -7.76
CA VAL A 52 -3.99 3.02 -7.05
C VAL A 52 -3.25 4.26 -7.53
N GLU A 53 -2.85 5.12 -6.60
CA GLU A 53 -1.94 6.22 -6.86
C GLU A 53 -0.51 5.83 -6.46
N VAL A 54 0.46 6.14 -7.32
CA VAL A 54 1.88 5.87 -7.06
C VAL A 54 2.67 7.17 -6.96
N GLY A 55 3.37 7.33 -5.84
CA GLY A 55 4.31 8.41 -5.60
C GLY A 55 5.75 7.96 -5.82
N LEU A 56 6.60 8.90 -6.26
CA LEU A 56 8.04 8.71 -6.36
C LEU A 56 8.70 9.83 -5.56
N GLY A 57 9.75 9.50 -4.82
CA GLY A 57 10.46 10.46 -3.96
C GLY A 57 11.08 11.63 -4.72
N LEU A 58 11.67 12.56 -3.96
CA LEU A 58 12.20 13.84 -4.45
C LEU A 58 13.37 13.69 -5.45
N LYS A 59 14.03 12.53 -5.46
CA LYS A 59 15.14 12.26 -6.36
C LYS A 59 14.66 12.28 -7.83
N PRO A 60 15.36 12.98 -8.75
CA PRO A 60 15.03 12.95 -10.17
C PRO A 60 15.07 11.53 -10.73
N VAL A 61 14.00 11.12 -11.39
CA VAL A 61 13.81 9.82 -12.03
C VAL A 61 14.88 9.58 -13.09
N LEU A 62 15.22 10.59 -13.90
CA LEU A 62 16.29 10.46 -14.89
C LEU A 62 17.64 10.10 -14.27
N LEU A 63 17.92 10.61 -13.06
CA LEU A 63 19.14 10.27 -12.33
C LEU A 63 19.04 8.85 -11.74
N SER A 64 17.86 8.47 -11.23
CA SER A 64 17.58 7.13 -10.71
C SER A 64 17.71 6.03 -11.79
N LEU A 65 17.43 6.34 -13.06
CA LEU A 65 17.66 5.41 -14.18
C LEU A 65 19.15 5.15 -14.44
N VAL A 66 20.01 6.14 -14.18
CA VAL A 66 21.46 6.02 -14.39
C VAL A 66 22.11 5.25 -13.25
N ASP A 67 21.80 5.58 -11.99
CA ASP A 67 22.42 4.95 -10.82
C ASP A 67 21.64 3.77 -10.23
N LYS A 68 20.47 3.46 -10.81
CA LYS A 68 19.55 2.39 -10.40
C LYS A 68 19.06 2.49 -8.96
N LYS A 69 19.10 3.68 -8.36
CA LYS A 69 18.65 3.89 -6.98
C LYS A 69 17.40 4.77 -6.95
N VAL A 70 16.35 4.32 -6.29
CA VAL A 70 15.12 5.11 -6.09
C VAL A 70 15.01 5.44 -4.61
N SER A 71 14.82 6.72 -4.28
CA SER A 71 14.80 7.18 -2.88
C SER A 71 13.61 6.62 -2.11
N SER A 72 12.42 6.72 -2.71
CA SER A 72 11.21 6.15 -2.15
C SER A 72 10.13 5.98 -3.22
N VAL A 73 9.25 5.02 -2.99
CA VAL A 73 8.02 4.79 -3.76
C VAL A 73 6.88 4.71 -2.75
N THR A 74 5.81 5.46 -2.99
CA THR A 74 4.58 5.37 -2.19
C THR A 74 3.47 4.76 -3.04
N VAL A 75 2.57 4.03 -2.39
CA VAL A 75 1.39 3.41 -2.99
C VAL A 75 0.21 3.75 -2.12
N ASP A 76 -0.79 4.39 -2.71
CA ASP A 76 -2.01 4.85 -2.07
C ASP A 76 -3.21 4.19 -2.75
N SER A 77 -4.11 3.59 -1.97
CA SER A 77 -5.35 3.00 -2.47
C SER A 77 -6.48 3.20 -1.47
N ASP A 78 -7.66 3.57 -1.96
CA ASP A 78 -8.83 3.86 -1.11
C ASP A 78 -9.83 2.69 -0.99
N ASP A 79 -9.69 1.65 -1.81
CA ASP A 79 -10.61 0.49 -1.83
C ASP A 79 -9.88 -0.82 -2.15
N ALA A 80 -8.69 -0.99 -1.59
CA ALA A 80 -7.85 -2.15 -1.86
C ALA A 80 -8.51 -3.46 -1.41
N ARG A 81 -8.23 -4.53 -2.16
CA ARG A 81 -8.55 -5.90 -1.77
C ARG A 81 -7.27 -6.62 -1.36
N PHE A 82 -7.28 -7.21 -0.17
CA PHE A 82 -6.15 -7.99 0.35
C PHE A 82 -6.66 -9.32 0.90
N GLY A 83 -6.33 -10.41 0.19
CA GLY A 83 -6.91 -11.72 0.49
C GLY A 83 -8.44 -11.67 0.38
N PRO A 84 -9.18 -12.10 1.41
CA PRO A 84 -10.64 -11.96 1.42
C PRO A 84 -11.11 -10.54 1.77
N ALA A 85 -10.23 -9.66 2.26
CA ALA A 85 -10.59 -8.35 2.76
C ALA A 85 -10.96 -7.38 1.64
N GLU A 86 -12.05 -6.65 1.86
CA GLU A 86 -12.57 -5.64 0.95
C GLU A 86 -12.68 -4.27 1.67
N GLY A 87 -12.50 -3.19 0.91
CA GLY A 87 -12.70 -1.83 1.41
C GLY A 87 -11.60 -1.35 2.35
N MET A 88 -10.35 -1.73 2.08
CA MET A 88 -9.20 -1.22 2.81
C MET A 88 -8.65 0.04 2.17
N VAL A 89 -8.38 1.05 3.00
CA VAL A 89 -7.54 2.19 2.62
C VAL A 89 -6.12 1.85 3.01
N VAL A 90 -5.18 1.96 2.08
CA VAL A 90 -3.78 1.57 2.28
C VAL A 90 -2.87 2.69 1.82
N HIS A 91 -1.98 3.10 2.71
CA HIS A 91 -0.83 3.94 2.41
C HIS A 91 0.44 3.15 2.68
N ALA A 92 1.17 2.77 1.63
CA ALA A 92 2.42 2.03 1.75
C ALA A 92 3.60 2.85 1.21
N GLU A 93 4.76 2.67 1.82
CA GLU A 93 6.00 3.29 1.39
C GLU A 93 7.16 2.28 1.42
N ALA A 94 7.96 2.27 0.36
CA ALA A 94 9.26 1.61 0.33
C ALA A 94 10.35 2.68 0.15
N ARG A 95 11.44 2.58 0.92
CA ARG A 95 12.57 3.52 0.89
C ARG A 95 13.88 2.84 0.54
N ASP A 96 14.79 3.64 -0.02
CA ASP A 96 16.16 3.25 -0.38
C ASP A 96 16.20 2.00 -1.28
N LEU A 97 15.45 2.04 -2.38
CA LEU A 97 15.43 0.95 -3.34
C LEU A 97 16.70 0.98 -4.20
N ASN A 98 17.34 -0.17 -4.35
CA ASN A 98 18.46 -0.40 -5.25
C ASN A 98 18.05 -1.48 -6.26
N LEU A 99 17.85 -1.06 -7.50
CA LEU A 99 17.39 -1.90 -8.61
C LEU A 99 18.56 -2.56 -9.36
N THR A 100 19.73 -2.65 -8.71
CA THR A 100 20.88 -3.37 -9.28
C THR A 100 20.63 -4.87 -9.20
N GLN A 101 20.26 -5.44 -10.33
CA GLN A 101 20.00 -6.87 -10.46
C GLN A 101 21.29 -7.70 -10.42
N SER A 102 21.18 -8.91 -9.90
CA SER A 102 22.20 -9.97 -9.91
C SER A 102 21.54 -11.31 -10.27
N ALA A 103 22.32 -12.39 -10.36
CA ALA A 103 21.78 -13.71 -10.68
C ALA A 103 20.72 -14.19 -9.66
N ASP A 104 20.85 -13.77 -8.40
CA ASP A 104 20.03 -14.26 -7.29
C ASP A 104 19.07 -13.20 -6.73
N SER A 105 19.11 -11.95 -7.25
CA SER A 105 18.30 -10.85 -6.72
C SER A 105 17.89 -9.85 -7.80
N GLY A 106 16.61 -9.43 -7.75
CA GLY A 106 16.07 -8.33 -8.55
C GLY A 106 16.42 -6.93 -8.03
N GLY A 107 17.07 -6.84 -6.86
CA GLY A 107 17.39 -5.61 -6.16
C GLY A 107 17.16 -5.70 -4.66
N THR A 108 17.30 -4.58 -3.95
CA THR A 108 17.07 -4.49 -2.49
C THR A 108 16.21 -3.29 -2.14
N ILE A 109 15.48 -3.40 -1.03
CA ILE A 109 14.74 -2.32 -0.39
C ILE A 109 15.39 -2.09 0.98
N GLY A 110 15.62 -0.84 1.37
CA GLY A 110 16.23 -0.52 2.67
C GLY A 110 15.25 -0.66 3.83
N SER A 111 14.03 -0.14 3.66
CA SER A 111 12.93 -0.27 4.62
C SER A 111 11.58 -0.15 3.94
N SER A 112 10.53 -0.67 4.57
CA SER A 112 9.14 -0.52 4.11
C SER A 112 8.20 -0.25 5.28
N SER A 113 7.09 0.42 4.99
CA SER A 113 6.01 0.65 5.95
C SER A 113 4.67 0.63 5.24
N ALA A 114 3.60 0.27 5.96
CA ALA A 114 2.24 0.39 5.47
C ALA A 114 1.28 0.75 6.60
N ASP A 115 0.46 1.78 6.38
CA ASP A 115 -0.67 2.14 7.23
C ASP A 115 -1.96 1.71 6.52
N ILE A 116 -2.75 0.89 7.22
CA ILE A 116 -3.93 0.24 6.68
C ILE A 116 -5.12 0.62 7.55
N ALA A 117 -6.16 1.20 6.95
CA ALA A 117 -7.43 1.44 7.62
C ALA A 117 -8.50 0.53 7.02
N TRP A 118 -9.18 -0.23 7.87
CA TRP A 118 -10.27 -1.12 7.46
C TRP A 118 -11.55 -0.73 8.17
N SER A 119 -12.48 -0.19 7.40
CA SER A 119 -13.75 0.32 7.90
C SER A 119 -14.69 -0.80 8.35
N THR A 120 -15.59 -0.51 9.29
CA THR A 120 -16.66 -1.44 9.68
C THR A 120 -17.52 -1.89 8.50
N ASP A 121 -17.73 -1.02 7.51
CA ASP A 121 -18.43 -1.34 6.27
C ASP A 121 -17.62 -2.32 5.40
N GLY A 122 -16.31 -2.11 5.28
CA GLY A 122 -15.40 -3.03 4.59
C GLY A 122 -15.37 -4.41 5.25
N ILE A 123 -15.32 -4.47 6.59
CA ILE A 123 -15.39 -5.71 7.37
C ILE A 123 -16.74 -6.41 7.13
N THR A 124 -17.84 -5.66 7.18
CA THR A 124 -19.18 -6.19 6.93
C THR A 124 -19.28 -6.79 5.52
N ARG A 125 -18.79 -6.08 4.50
CA ARG A 125 -18.80 -6.54 3.11
C ARG A 125 -17.95 -7.79 2.92
N THR A 126 -16.78 -7.84 3.55
CA THR A 126 -15.90 -9.01 3.55
C THR A 126 -16.62 -10.23 4.11
N LEU A 127 -17.23 -10.12 5.29
CA LEU A 127 -17.99 -11.23 5.87
C LEU A 127 -19.16 -11.67 4.98
N GLN A 128 -19.81 -10.72 4.30
CA GLN A 128 -20.87 -11.02 3.33
C GLN A 128 -20.35 -11.78 2.11
N SER A 129 -19.20 -11.38 1.55
CA SER A 129 -18.60 -12.05 0.38
C SER A 129 -18.06 -13.44 0.72
N GLN A 130 -17.65 -13.66 1.98
CA GLN A 130 -17.29 -14.98 2.50
C GLN A 130 -18.50 -15.88 2.86
N GLY A 131 -19.74 -15.43 2.61
CA GLY A 131 -20.95 -16.22 2.85
C GLY A 131 -21.48 -16.20 4.29
N ILE A 132 -20.90 -15.36 5.16
CA ILE A 132 -21.35 -15.18 6.56
C ILE A 132 -22.45 -14.11 6.66
N GLY A 133 -22.69 -13.35 5.59
CA GLY A 133 -23.63 -12.22 5.53
C GLY A 133 -25.09 -12.51 5.82
N ALA A 134 -25.54 -13.76 5.72
CA ALA A 134 -26.89 -14.16 6.12
C ALA A 134 -27.09 -14.14 7.65
N ILE A 135 -25.97 -14.14 8.38
CA ILE A 135 -25.93 -14.27 9.85
C ILE A 135 -25.39 -12.98 10.47
N VAL A 136 -24.31 -12.42 9.91
CA VAL A 136 -23.75 -11.14 10.36
C VAL A 136 -24.29 -10.01 9.50
N SER A 137 -25.12 -9.16 10.10
CA SER A 137 -25.83 -8.08 9.39
C SER A 137 -25.10 -6.73 9.44
N GLY A 138 -24.13 -6.59 10.33
CA GLY A 138 -23.33 -5.38 10.45
C GLY A 138 -22.23 -5.51 11.49
N VAL A 139 -21.30 -4.57 11.42
CA VAL A 139 -20.18 -4.42 12.35
C VAL A 139 -20.16 -3.00 12.87
N THR A 140 -19.92 -2.84 14.17
CA THR A 140 -19.64 -1.56 14.82
C THR A 140 -18.32 -1.63 15.55
N SER A 141 -17.69 -0.49 15.79
CA SER A 141 -16.47 -0.39 16.57
C SER A 141 -16.69 0.42 17.85
N ASP A 142 -15.93 0.07 18.87
CA ASP A 142 -15.83 0.81 20.12
C ASP A 142 -14.34 1.11 20.37
N ALA A 143 -13.93 2.32 20.01
CA ALA A 143 -12.56 2.78 20.19
C ALA A 143 -12.15 2.82 21.67
N SER A 144 -13.09 3.12 22.57
CA SER A 144 -12.81 3.25 24.00
C SER A 144 -12.54 1.90 24.67
N ALA A 145 -13.27 0.85 24.25
CA ALA A 145 -13.04 -0.52 24.69
C ALA A 145 -11.94 -1.23 23.88
N GLY A 146 -11.61 -0.71 22.69
CA GLY A 146 -10.72 -1.35 21.74
C GLY A 146 -11.33 -2.63 21.16
N THR A 147 -12.64 -2.62 20.86
CA THR A 147 -13.37 -3.82 20.43
C THR A 147 -14.24 -3.58 19.19
N LEU A 148 -14.49 -4.64 18.44
CA LEU A 148 -15.46 -4.68 17.35
C LEU A 148 -16.66 -5.52 17.79
N GLN A 149 -17.87 -5.07 17.48
CA GLN A 149 -19.11 -5.79 17.75
C GLN A 149 -19.77 -6.18 16.42
N PHE A 150 -20.14 -7.45 16.31
CA PHE A 150 -20.75 -8.05 15.13
C PHE A 150 -22.20 -8.38 15.47
N ALA A 151 -23.14 -7.81 14.72
CA ALA A 151 -24.57 -8.07 14.88
C ALA A 151 -24.92 -9.42 14.26
N VAL A 152 -25.14 -10.42 15.11
CA VAL A 152 -25.46 -11.80 14.74
C VAL A 152 -26.97 -12.01 14.82
N GLY A 153 -27.63 -12.08 13.67
CA GLY A 153 -29.09 -12.04 13.59
C GLY A 153 -29.66 -10.78 14.24
N ALA A 154 -30.84 -10.88 14.85
CA ALA A 154 -31.55 -9.72 15.42
C ALA A 154 -31.35 -9.54 16.95
N LEU A 155 -30.74 -10.51 17.63
CA LEU A 155 -30.77 -10.62 19.10
C LEU A 155 -29.41 -10.93 19.74
N ALA A 156 -28.36 -11.12 18.94
CA ALA A 156 -27.04 -11.51 19.43
C ALA A 156 -25.95 -10.55 18.95
N ASN A 157 -24.95 -10.36 19.78
CA ASN A 157 -23.73 -9.64 19.41
C ASN A 157 -22.52 -10.49 19.76
N LEU A 158 -21.59 -10.59 18.82
CA LEU A 158 -20.25 -11.13 19.08
C LEU A 158 -19.31 -9.94 19.27
N THR A 159 -18.61 -9.87 20.40
CA THR A 159 -17.61 -8.82 20.66
C THR A 159 -16.22 -9.44 20.60
N VAL A 160 -15.36 -8.89 19.75
CA VAL A 160 -13.96 -9.30 19.64
C VAL A 160 -13.04 -8.12 19.86
N LYS A 161 -11.84 -8.41 20.35
CA LYS A 161 -10.76 -7.45 20.54
C LYS A 161 -9.61 -7.83 19.61
N PRO A 162 -9.32 -7.01 18.59
CA PRO A 162 -8.11 -7.20 17.82
C PRO A 162 -6.88 -6.79 18.64
N GLN A 163 -5.78 -7.49 18.43
CA GLN A 163 -4.51 -7.22 19.09
C GLN A 163 -3.34 -7.67 18.20
N VAL A 164 -2.17 -7.05 18.40
CA VAL A 164 -0.93 -7.55 17.81
C VAL A 164 -0.26 -8.49 18.81
N ALA A 165 -0.05 -9.74 18.41
CA ALA A 165 0.64 -10.76 19.20
C ALA A 165 1.60 -11.55 18.30
N ASP A 166 2.83 -11.78 18.78
CA ASP A 166 3.85 -12.57 18.08
C ASP A 166 4.11 -12.15 16.62
N GLY A 167 4.07 -10.83 16.35
CA GLY A 167 4.27 -10.28 15.01
C GLY A 167 3.14 -10.60 14.04
N ARG A 168 1.92 -10.84 14.54
CA ARG A 168 0.71 -11.05 13.75
C ARG A 168 -0.47 -10.34 14.40
N VAL A 169 -1.51 -10.13 13.61
CA VAL A 169 -2.82 -9.72 14.13
C VAL A 169 -3.58 -10.95 14.61
N ASP A 170 -4.10 -10.85 15.83
CA ASP A 170 -4.93 -11.85 16.50
C ASP A 170 -6.24 -11.22 16.97
N PHE A 171 -7.29 -12.02 17.13
CA PHE A 171 -8.62 -11.58 17.53
C PHE A 171 -9.12 -12.38 18.72
N GLN A 172 -9.18 -11.72 19.88
CA GLN A 172 -9.68 -12.32 21.11
C GLN A 172 -11.19 -12.12 21.24
N THR A 173 -11.95 -13.20 21.43
CA THR A 173 -13.37 -13.08 21.79
C THR A 173 -13.52 -12.55 23.22
N VAL A 174 -14.22 -11.42 23.37
CA VAL A 174 -14.49 -10.77 24.67
C VAL A 174 -15.86 -11.15 25.20
N ASP A 175 -16.87 -11.18 24.33
CA ASP A 175 -18.22 -11.62 24.67
C ASP A 175 -18.86 -12.33 23.48
N ALA A 176 -19.59 -13.41 23.76
CA ALA A 176 -20.33 -14.18 22.75
C ALA A 176 -21.64 -14.70 23.37
N SER A 177 -22.58 -13.81 23.66
CA SER A 177 -23.80 -14.15 24.39
C SER A 177 -25.11 -13.77 23.66
N ILE A 178 -26.13 -14.63 23.79
CA ILE A 178 -27.50 -14.47 23.28
C ILE A 178 -28.49 -14.72 24.44
N LEU A 179 -28.90 -13.70 25.18
CA LEU A 179 -29.93 -13.84 26.23
C LEU A 179 -29.65 -15.00 27.23
N GLY A 180 -28.38 -15.30 27.51
CA GLY A 180 -27.95 -16.43 28.37
C GLY A 180 -27.69 -17.76 27.67
N LEU A 181 -27.88 -17.85 26.35
CA LEU A 181 -27.43 -18.94 25.49
C LEU A 181 -26.19 -18.47 24.71
N GLY A 182 -25.13 -19.29 24.64
CA GLY A 182 -23.93 -18.92 23.88
C GLY A 182 -24.18 -18.88 22.37
N ILE A 183 -23.40 -18.07 21.65
CA ILE A 183 -23.29 -18.17 20.19
C ILE A 183 -22.61 -19.50 19.83
N PRO A 184 -23.03 -20.24 18.78
CA PRO A 184 -22.32 -21.43 18.33
C PRO A 184 -20.84 -21.13 18.06
N THR A 185 -19.93 -21.95 18.61
CA THR A 185 -18.48 -21.75 18.50
C THR A 185 -18.02 -21.73 17.04
N ASP A 186 -18.61 -22.58 16.19
CA ASP A 186 -18.26 -22.65 14.77
C ASP A 186 -18.49 -21.32 14.04
N LEU A 187 -19.51 -20.55 14.44
CA LEU A 187 -19.76 -19.23 13.87
C LEU A 187 -18.72 -18.21 14.34
N VAL A 188 -18.37 -18.24 15.63
CA VAL A 188 -17.34 -17.37 16.20
C VAL A 188 -16.01 -17.64 15.51
N ASP A 189 -15.63 -18.91 15.38
CA ASP A 189 -14.41 -19.35 14.73
C ASP A 189 -14.38 -18.96 13.25
N SER A 190 -15.53 -19.03 12.56
CA SER A 190 -15.63 -18.60 11.16
C SER A 190 -15.41 -17.09 11.00
N VAL A 191 -16.02 -16.27 11.86
CA VAL A 191 -15.84 -14.81 11.84
C VAL A 191 -14.39 -14.46 12.17
N VAL A 192 -13.86 -15.00 13.26
CA VAL A 192 -12.46 -14.77 13.68
C VAL A 192 -11.49 -15.24 12.60
N GLY A 193 -11.74 -16.39 11.97
CA GLY A 193 -10.95 -16.92 10.88
C GLY A 193 -10.88 -15.98 9.68
N VAL A 194 -12.02 -15.47 9.21
CA VAL A 194 -12.06 -14.50 8.10
C VAL A 194 -11.30 -13.21 8.45
N LEU A 195 -11.51 -12.66 9.65
CA LEU A 195 -10.80 -11.45 10.09
C LEU A 195 -9.28 -11.68 10.16
N THR A 196 -8.89 -12.85 10.63
CA THR A 196 -7.49 -13.27 10.73
C THR A 196 -6.87 -13.40 9.34
N ASP A 197 -7.51 -14.15 8.43
CA ASP A 197 -7.05 -14.32 7.05
C ASP A 197 -6.97 -12.99 6.28
N SER A 198 -7.88 -12.05 6.59
CA SER A 198 -7.91 -10.69 6.02
C SER A 198 -6.69 -9.84 6.41
N LEU A 199 -6.06 -10.11 7.54
CA LEU A 199 -4.99 -9.28 8.12
C LEU A 199 -3.68 -10.03 8.33
N GLN A 200 -3.47 -11.16 7.65
CA GLN A 200 -2.24 -11.96 7.76
C GLN A 200 -1.35 -11.94 6.51
N ALA A 201 -1.75 -11.24 5.45
CA ALA A 201 -0.92 -11.05 4.27
C ALA A 201 0.05 -9.85 4.47
N TYR A 202 1.29 -10.14 4.85
CA TYR A 202 2.34 -9.12 5.03
C TYR A 202 3.39 -9.20 3.92
N PRO A 203 3.36 -8.30 2.91
CA PRO A 203 4.39 -8.28 1.88
C PRO A 203 5.72 -7.73 2.43
N LEU A 204 6.81 -8.00 1.73
CA LEU A 204 8.15 -7.46 2.01
C LEU A 204 8.70 -7.76 3.42
N ASP A 205 8.33 -8.92 3.99
CA ASP A 205 8.67 -9.32 5.37
C ASP A 205 8.27 -8.27 6.42
N MET A 206 7.25 -7.46 6.12
CA MET A 206 6.71 -6.51 7.08
C MET A 206 6.04 -7.26 8.24
N THR A 207 6.05 -6.61 9.40
CA THR A 207 5.39 -7.09 10.60
C THR A 207 4.47 -6.02 11.17
N PRO A 208 3.30 -6.39 11.71
CA PRO A 208 2.43 -5.46 12.40
C PRO A 208 3.09 -4.94 13.68
N THR A 209 3.16 -3.63 13.81
CA THR A 209 3.74 -2.94 14.97
C THR A 209 2.68 -2.29 15.85
N SER A 210 1.55 -1.89 15.25
CA SER A 210 0.43 -1.29 15.98
C SER A 210 -0.91 -1.71 15.37
N LEU A 211 -1.92 -1.88 16.23
CA LEU A 211 -3.31 -2.05 15.82
C LEU A 211 -4.19 -1.27 16.79
N THR A 212 -5.02 -0.39 16.25
CA THR A 212 -5.94 0.45 17.02
C THR A 212 -7.36 0.31 16.47
N VAL A 213 -8.34 0.17 17.36
CA VAL A 213 -9.76 0.28 16.98
C VAL A 213 -10.14 1.76 17.04
N THR A 214 -10.75 2.25 15.97
CA THR A 214 -11.22 3.63 15.85
C THR A 214 -12.75 3.69 15.87
N ASP A 215 -13.33 4.89 15.79
CA ASP A 215 -14.78 5.07 15.73
C ASP A 215 -15.43 4.52 14.45
N SER A 216 -14.64 4.17 13.44
CA SER A 216 -15.12 3.72 12.12
C SER A 216 -14.54 2.38 11.66
N GLY A 217 -13.71 1.72 12.47
CA GLY A 217 -13.09 0.44 12.10
C GLY A 217 -11.81 0.16 12.87
N ILE A 218 -10.79 -0.30 12.14
CA ILE A 218 -9.45 -0.56 12.68
C ILE A 218 -8.38 0.11 11.83
N GLU A 219 -7.29 0.51 12.47
CA GLU A 219 -6.07 0.99 11.86
C GLU A 219 -4.91 0.07 12.26
N LEU A 220 -4.10 -0.34 11.28
CA LEU A 220 -2.99 -1.26 11.41
C LEU A 220 -1.75 -0.63 10.78
N THR A 221 -0.64 -0.58 11.52
CA THR A 221 0.65 -0.18 10.99
C THR A 221 1.55 -1.39 10.85
N LEU A 222 2.17 -1.54 9.70
CA LEU A 222 3.18 -2.53 9.38
C LEU A 222 4.54 -1.84 9.17
N GLU A 223 5.61 -2.48 9.64
CA GLU A 223 6.98 -2.04 9.38
C GLU A 223 7.83 -3.22 8.91
N GLY A 224 8.69 -2.95 7.93
CA GLY A 224 9.66 -3.90 7.37
C GLY A 224 11.05 -3.30 7.32
N GLY A 225 12.04 -4.17 7.52
CA GLY A 225 13.46 -3.83 7.44
C GLY A 225 14.00 -3.95 6.02
N GLN A 226 15.30 -4.25 5.95
CA GLN A 226 15.95 -4.52 4.68
C GLN A 226 15.36 -5.78 4.04
N TYR A 227 14.94 -5.66 2.78
CA TYR A 227 14.34 -6.75 2.02
C TYR A 227 15.08 -6.96 0.70
N THR A 228 15.30 -8.23 0.32
CA THR A 228 15.90 -8.59 -0.96
C THR A 228 14.80 -8.98 -1.93
N ILE A 229 14.69 -8.26 -3.03
CA ILE A 229 13.74 -8.58 -4.09
C ILE A 229 14.20 -9.89 -4.74
N PRO A 230 13.37 -10.94 -4.76
CA PRO A 230 13.71 -12.19 -5.43
C PRO A 230 14.01 -11.95 -6.91
N ALA A 231 14.97 -12.68 -7.48
CA ALA A 231 15.19 -12.63 -8.92
C ALA A 231 13.92 -13.05 -9.66
N THR A 232 13.49 -12.23 -10.63
CA THR A 232 12.38 -12.60 -11.52
C THR A 232 12.81 -13.78 -12.38
N GLN A 233 12.31 -14.97 -12.07
CA GLN A 233 12.37 -16.10 -13.00
C GLN A 233 11.56 -15.68 -14.23
N GLN A 234 12.23 -15.43 -15.37
CA GLN A 234 11.58 -15.04 -16.62
C GLN A 234 10.59 -16.12 -17.10
N ASN A 235 9.36 -16.11 -16.59
CA ASN A 235 8.24 -16.76 -17.24
C ASN A 235 7.75 -15.83 -18.35
N GLN A 236 7.93 -16.27 -19.60
CA GLN A 236 7.76 -15.52 -20.85
C GLN A 236 6.31 -15.10 -21.19
N ASN A 237 5.38 -15.06 -20.22
CA ASN A 237 3.95 -14.81 -20.46
C ASN A 237 3.37 -13.57 -19.77
N GLN A 238 4.17 -12.74 -19.09
CA GLN A 238 3.69 -11.45 -18.58
C GLN A 238 3.85 -10.40 -19.68
N GLN A 239 2.73 -10.07 -20.33
CA GLN A 239 2.65 -8.96 -21.28
C GLN A 239 3.00 -7.67 -20.54
N THR A 240 4.24 -7.20 -20.72
CA THR A 240 4.67 -5.89 -20.23
C THR A 240 3.72 -4.85 -20.82
N PRO A 241 2.96 -4.09 -20.00
CA PRO A 241 2.14 -3.01 -20.51
C PRO A 241 3.03 -2.06 -21.32
N GLU A 242 2.61 -1.65 -22.52
CA GLU A 242 3.44 -0.86 -23.45
C GLU A 242 3.97 0.45 -22.84
N GLY A 243 3.38 0.92 -21.74
CA GLY A 243 3.84 2.06 -20.95
C GLY A 243 5.11 1.85 -20.11
N CYS A 244 5.49 0.60 -19.79
CA CYS A 244 6.69 0.28 -18.99
C CYS A 244 7.95 0.00 -19.82
N SER A 245 7.88 0.07 -21.15
CA SER A 245 9.02 -0.18 -22.05
C SER A 245 10.23 0.73 -21.77
N LEU A 246 10.02 1.90 -21.16
CA LEU A 246 11.09 2.84 -20.81
C LEU A 246 11.85 2.47 -19.52
N VAL A 247 11.34 1.51 -18.74
CA VAL A 247 11.90 1.07 -17.45
C VAL A 247 12.45 -0.37 -17.53
N ALA A 248 12.18 -1.07 -18.65
CA ALA A 248 12.60 -2.45 -18.91
C ALA A 248 14.07 -2.54 -19.37
#